data_AF-A0A6P7HB65-F1
#
_entry.id   AF-A0A6P7HB65-F1
#
_cell.length_a   1.000
_cell.length_b   1.000
_cell.length_c   1.000
_cell.angle_alpha   90.00
_cell.angle_beta   90.00
_cell.angle_gamma   90.00
#
_symmetry.space_group_name_H-M   'P 1'
#
loop_
_entity.id
_entity.type
_entity.pdbx_description
1 polymer ?
#
loop_
_entity_poly.entity_id
_entity_poly.type
_entity_poly.pdbx_seq_one_letter_code
_entity_poly.pdbx_strand_id
1 'polypeptide(L)'
;MSRRLQVSRLSQDELDYELLIRGIAVGTVEQMRHALASAIRLEGSGDSVKYPDYPFTPEEDIQAVRGKLAELELLVNAFQGNKTSNDFIKYTVKLNHVINRIDNIPDIEEDPPQLVASAYALMGSLTEKAENMQAKSTVPVQVSCFSSDQTQNFATEITQASSPVAASASP
;
A
#
# COMPACT_ATOMS: atom_id res chain seq x y z
N MET A 1 11.16 -10.75 -13.28
CA MET A 1 9.78 -10.31 -12.99
C MET A 1 9.83 -8.96 -12.30
N SER A 2 9.50 -7.87 -12.98
CA SER A 2 9.57 -6.53 -12.38
C SER A 2 8.41 -6.36 -11.39
N ARG A 3 8.70 -6.58 -10.10
CA ARG A 3 7.72 -6.35 -9.02
C ARG A 3 7.50 -4.85 -8.91
N ARG A 4 6.23 -4.45 -8.81
CA ARG A 4 5.76 -3.05 -8.88
C ARG A 4 6.26 -2.22 -7.68
N LEU A 5 7.52 -1.78 -7.72
CA LEU A 5 8.14 -0.89 -6.74
C LEU A 5 7.39 0.45 -6.73
N GLN A 6 6.82 0.82 -5.58
CA GLN A 6 6.19 2.13 -5.40
C GLN A 6 7.28 3.16 -5.07
N VAL A 7 7.90 3.72 -6.11
CA VAL A 7 9.03 4.65 -6.00
C VAL A 7 8.76 5.84 -5.08
N SER A 8 7.51 6.32 -4.98
CA SER A 8 7.11 7.43 -4.11
C SER A 8 7.16 7.13 -2.61
N ARG A 9 7.25 5.85 -2.22
CA ARG A 9 7.25 5.41 -0.83
C ARG A 9 8.62 5.00 -0.31
N LEU A 10 9.62 4.92 -1.20
CA LEU A 10 10.99 4.65 -0.82
C LEU A 10 11.59 5.81 -0.02
N SER A 11 12.37 5.50 1.00
CA SER A 11 13.20 6.48 1.72
C SER A 11 14.45 6.84 0.90
N GLN A 12 15.17 7.89 1.33
CA GLN A 12 16.30 8.41 0.57
C GLN A 12 17.42 7.35 0.38
N ASP A 13 17.75 6.62 1.44
CA ASP A 13 18.69 5.48 1.44
C ASP A 13 18.29 4.38 0.44
N GLU A 14 17.00 4.09 0.35
CA GLU A 14 16.47 3.08 -0.58
C GLU A 14 16.54 3.57 -2.03
N LEU A 15 16.25 4.86 -2.26
CA LEU A 15 16.41 5.48 -3.58
C LEU A 15 17.88 5.52 -4.00
N ASP A 16 18.78 5.92 -3.10
CA ASP A 16 20.22 5.97 -3.33
C ASP A 16 20.73 4.59 -3.75
N TYR A 17 20.35 3.54 -3.01
CA TYR A 17 20.69 2.15 -3.33
C TYR A 17 20.22 1.76 -4.75
N GLU A 18 18.94 1.92 -5.06
CA GLU A 18 18.36 1.51 -6.35
C GLU A 18 18.95 2.27 -7.55
N LEU A 19 19.37 3.51 -7.34
CA LEU A 19 20.00 4.33 -8.38
C LEU A 19 21.47 3.99 -8.56
N LEU A 20 22.18 3.69 -7.47
CA LEU A 20 23.60 3.33 -7.52
C LEU A 20 23.82 2.00 -8.24
N ILE A 21 23.01 0.97 -7.94
CA ILE A 21 23.07 -0.31 -8.67
C ILE A 21 22.75 -0.16 -10.16
N ARG A 22 22.08 0.93 -10.55
CA ARG A 22 21.77 1.28 -11.94
C ARG A 22 22.76 2.25 -12.58
N GLY A 23 23.74 2.75 -11.83
CA GLY A 23 24.72 3.73 -12.31
C GLY A 23 24.14 5.11 -12.57
N ILE A 24 23.03 5.47 -11.93
CA ILE A 24 22.34 6.75 -12.12
C ILE A 24 22.72 7.69 -10.97
N ALA A 25 23.50 8.73 -11.26
CA ALA A 25 23.81 9.78 -10.30
C ALA A 25 22.76 10.90 -10.37
N VAL A 26 22.13 11.21 -9.24
CA VAL A 26 21.06 12.22 -9.12
C VAL A 26 21.14 12.89 -7.76
N GLY A 27 20.67 14.14 -7.68
CA GLY A 27 20.83 14.99 -6.50
C GLY A 27 19.64 14.92 -5.53
N THR A 28 18.57 15.64 -5.83
CA THR A 28 17.45 15.77 -4.89
C THR A 28 16.55 14.54 -4.87
N VAL A 29 15.87 14.27 -3.75
CA VAL A 29 14.94 13.13 -3.61
C VAL A 29 13.89 13.08 -4.73
N GLU A 30 13.39 14.23 -5.18
CA GLU A 30 12.41 14.29 -6.28
C GLU A 30 13.03 13.86 -7.62
N GLN A 31 14.26 14.30 -7.91
CA GLN A 31 15.01 13.87 -9.08
C GLN A 31 15.29 12.36 -9.02
N MET A 32 15.62 11.86 -7.83
CA MET A 32 15.86 10.44 -7.60
C MET A 32 14.62 9.59 -7.91
N ARG A 33 13.45 10.01 -7.41
CA ARG A 33 12.17 9.33 -7.69
C ARG A 33 11.85 9.35 -9.18
N HIS A 34 12.01 10.50 -9.84
CA HIS A 34 11.72 10.62 -11.27
C HIS A 34 12.67 9.75 -12.12
N ALA A 35 13.96 9.75 -11.80
CA ALA A 35 14.97 8.96 -12.50
C ALA A 35 14.73 7.46 -12.33
N LEU A 36 14.48 7.00 -11.10
CA LEU A 36 14.19 5.59 -10.83
C LEU A 36 12.89 5.13 -11.53
N ALA A 37 11.84 5.93 -11.48
CA ALA A 37 10.59 5.61 -12.18
C ALA A 37 10.79 5.52 -13.70
N SER A 38 11.63 6.38 -14.27
CA SER A 38 11.97 6.35 -15.69
C SER A 38 12.78 5.12 -16.05
N ALA A 39 13.75 4.74 -15.22
CA ALA A 39 14.57 3.53 -15.40
C ALA A 39 13.70 2.26 -15.35
N ILE A 40 12.85 2.10 -14.34
CA ILE A 40 11.93 0.95 -14.22
C ILE A 40 11.00 0.84 -15.44
N ARG A 41 10.56 1.98 -15.99
CA ARG A 41 9.73 1.99 -17.20
C ARG A 41 10.50 1.49 -18.43
N LEU A 42 11.76 1.89 -18.59
CA LEU A 42 12.63 1.45 -19.68
C LEU A 42 12.97 -0.05 -19.57
N GLU A 43 13.22 -0.53 -18.36
CA GLU A 43 13.40 -1.96 -18.07
C GLU A 43 12.16 -2.76 -18.46
N GLY A 44 10.97 -2.22 -18.20
CA GLY A 44 9.69 -2.82 -18.56
C GLY A 44 9.40 -2.85 -20.07
N SER A 45 9.97 -1.92 -20.85
CA SER A 45 9.81 -1.88 -22.31
C SER A 45 10.77 -2.82 -23.05
N GLY A 46 11.64 -3.54 -22.35
CA GLY A 46 12.57 -4.50 -22.94
C GLY A 46 13.81 -3.87 -23.57
N ASP A 47 14.05 -2.57 -23.32
CA ASP A 47 15.31 -1.96 -23.68
C ASP A 47 16.40 -2.53 -22.76
N SER A 48 17.47 -3.05 -23.36
CA SER A 48 18.59 -3.62 -22.61
C SER A 48 19.40 -2.47 -21.98
N VAL A 49 19.07 -2.15 -20.74
CA VAL A 49 19.87 -1.24 -19.92
C VAL A 49 21.12 -1.99 -19.48
N LYS A 50 22.29 -1.53 -19.92
CA LYS A 50 23.57 -2.05 -19.44
C LYS A 50 23.83 -1.49 -18.05
N TYR A 51 23.75 -2.35 -17.04
CA TYR A 51 24.07 -1.99 -15.66
C TYR A 51 25.58 -1.93 -15.43
N PRO A 52 26.06 -1.06 -14.52
CA PRO A 52 27.43 -1.10 -14.05
C PRO A 52 27.69 -2.38 -13.24
N ASP A 53 28.96 -2.62 -12.92
CA ASP A 53 29.31 -3.63 -11.93
C ASP A 53 28.68 -3.31 -10.58
N TYR A 54 28.27 -4.35 -9.86
CA TYR A 54 27.58 -4.20 -8.59
C TYR A 54 28.45 -3.43 -7.59
N PRO A 55 27.97 -2.28 -7.04
CA PRO A 55 28.83 -1.34 -6.35
C PRO A 55 29.06 -1.65 -4.86
N PHE A 56 28.40 -2.67 -4.31
CA PHE A 56 28.46 -3.00 -2.89
C PHE A 56 29.13 -4.36 -2.64
N THR A 57 29.74 -4.50 -1.48
CA THR A 57 30.22 -5.80 -0.98
C THR A 57 29.08 -6.59 -0.33
N PRO A 58 29.14 -7.93 -0.33
CA PRO A 58 28.13 -8.77 0.32
C PRO A 58 27.92 -8.40 1.80
N GLU A 59 29.00 -8.09 2.53
CA GLU A 59 28.95 -7.70 3.94
C GLU A 59 28.17 -6.40 4.18
N GLU A 60 28.37 -5.40 3.31
CA GLU A 60 27.66 -4.12 3.38
C GLU A 60 26.15 -4.30 3.18
N ASP A 61 25.75 -5.15 2.23
CA ASP A 61 24.34 -5.45 2.01
C ASP A 61 23.72 -6.25 3.14
N ILE A 62 24.42 -7.28 3.65
CA ILE A 62 23.95 -8.06 4.79
C ILE A 62 23.73 -7.15 6.00
N GLN A 63 24.68 -6.25 6.28
CA GLN A 63 24.55 -5.30 7.40
C GLN A 63 23.37 -4.35 7.19
N ALA A 64 23.22 -3.79 5.99
CA ALA A 64 22.12 -2.87 5.69
C ALA A 64 20.74 -3.57 5.76
N VAL A 65 20.65 -4.79 5.23
CA VAL A 65 19.44 -5.64 5.30
C VAL A 65 19.09 -5.95 6.74
N ARG A 66 20.05 -6.37 7.57
CA ARG A 66 19.83 -6.64 9.00
C ARG A 66 19.32 -5.41 9.74
N GLY A 67 19.94 -4.25 9.51
CA GLY A 67 19.49 -2.99 10.09
C GLY A 67 18.05 -2.64 9.70
N LYS A 68 17.70 -2.81 8.43
CA LYS A 68 16.35 -2.50 7.93
C LYS A 68 15.30 -3.49 8.45
N LEU A 69 15.63 -4.77 8.55
CA LEU A 69 14.75 -5.78 9.14
C LEU A 69 14.46 -5.48 10.61
N ALA A 70 15.46 -5.08 11.39
CA ALA A 70 15.26 -4.68 12.78
C ALA A 70 14.35 -3.45 12.92
N GLU A 71 14.54 -2.42 12.07
CA GLU A 71 13.62 -1.26 12.00
C GLU A 71 12.19 -1.71 11.69
N LEU A 72 12.02 -2.55 10.67
CA LEU A 72 10.72 -3.03 10.21
C LEU A 72 10.04 -3.93 11.24
N GLU A 73 10.77 -4.75 11.97
CA GLU A 73 10.25 -5.58 13.04
C GLU A 73 9.56 -4.72 14.12
N LEU A 74 10.20 -3.63 14.55
CA LEU A 74 9.60 -2.71 15.52
C LEU A 74 8.30 -2.08 14.97
N LEU A 75 8.31 -1.67 13.71
CA LEU A 75 7.16 -1.04 13.05
C LEU A 75 5.99 -2.03 12.85
N VAL A 76 6.28 -3.27 12.46
CA VAL A 76 5.29 -4.35 12.29
C VAL A 76 4.72 -4.77 13.65
N ASN A 77 5.55 -4.83 14.69
CA ASN A 77 5.08 -5.15 16.04
C ASN A 77 4.11 -4.10 16.57
N ALA A 78 4.40 -2.81 16.33
CA ALA A 78 3.55 -1.68 16.71
C ALA A 78 2.35 -1.42 15.78
N PHE A 79 2.24 -2.14 14.66
CA PHE A 79 1.21 -1.91 13.66
C PHE A 79 -0.20 -2.25 14.17
N GLN A 80 -1.13 -1.31 13.99
CA GLN A 80 -2.54 -1.42 14.39
C GLN A 80 -3.52 -1.11 13.24
N GLY A 81 -3.04 -1.02 12.00
CA GLY A 81 -3.87 -0.72 10.83
C GLY A 81 -4.52 -1.95 10.21
N ASN A 82 -5.22 -1.74 9.10
CA ASN A 82 -5.73 -2.79 8.22
C ASN A 82 -5.00 -2.76 6.86
N LYS A 83 -5.39 -3.62 5.92
CA LYS A 83 -4.75 -3.73 4.59
C LYS A 83 -4.82 -2.46 3.73
N THR A 84 -5.76 -1.56 4.00
CA THR A 84 -5.89 -0.30 3.25
C THR A 84 -5.18 0.86 3.93
N SER A 85 -4.67 0.66 5.15
CA SER A 85 -3.92 1.68 5.88
C SER A 85 -2.63 2.07 5.16
N ASN A 86 -2.27 3.35 5.27
CA ASN A 86 -1.06 3.88 4.64
C ASN A 86 0.19 3.15 5.16
N ASP A 87 0.21 2.85 6.45
CA ASP A 87 1.31 2.15 7.12
C ASP A 87 1.47 0.73 6.59
N PHE A 88 0.38 -0.01 6.37
CA PHE A 88 0.43 -1.35 5.76
C PHE A 88 1.11 -1.32 4.40
N ILE A 89 0.68 -0.39 3.54
CA ILE A 89 1.23 -0.25 2.18
C ILE A 89 2.71 0.16 2.28
N LYS A 90 3.05 1.10 3.16
CA LYS A 90 4.42 1.57 3.36
C LYS A 90 5.34 0.44 3.83
N TYR A 91 4.96 -0.31 4.85
CA TYR A 91 5.78 -1.40 5.39
C TYR A 91 5.90 -2.55 4.39
N THR A 92 4.85 -2.85 3.64
CA THR A 92 4.90 -3.81 2.53
C THR A 92 5.90 -3.40 1.45
N VAL A 93 5.91 -2.11 1.06
CA VAL A 93 6.88 -1.61 0.07
C VAL A 93 8.31 -1.73 0.59
N LYS A 94 8.56 -1.34 1.85
CA LYS A 94 9.88 -1.48 2.48
C LYS A 94 10.34 -2.94 2.57
N LEU A 95 9.46 -3.86 2.97
CA LEU A 95 9.78 -5.29 3.03
C LEU A 95 10.11 -5.86 1.64
N ASN A 96 9.37 -5.47 0.60
CA ASN A 96 9.68 -5.87 -0.77
C ASN A 96 11.03 -5.32 -1.24
N HIS A 97 11.37 -4.07 -0.87
CA HIS A 97 12.68 -3.50 -1.16
C HIS A 97 13.81 -4.31 -0.48
N VAL A 98 13.63 -4.69 0.79
CA VAL A 98 14.60 -5.55 1.50
C VAL A 98 14.78 -6.89 0.79
N ILE A 99 13.69 -7.54 0.38
CA ILE A 99 13.76 -8.82 -0.36
C ILE A 99 14.52 -8.63 -1.68
N ASN A 100 14.21 -7.58 -2.44
CA ASN A 100 14.92 -7.28 -3.68
C ASN A 100 16.42 -7.03 -3.45
N ARG A 101 16.78 -6.35 -2.35
CA ARG A 101 18.18 -6.14 -2.00
C ARG A 101 18.89 -7.46 -1.71
N ILE A 102 18.26 -8.38 -0.99
CA ILE A 102 18.81 -9.71 -0.73
C ILE A 102 19.01 -10.48 -2.05
N ASP A 103 18.06 -10.39 -2.99
CA ASP A 103 18.14 -11.04 -4.31
C ASP A 103 19.31 -10.51 -5.17
N ASN A 104 19.85 -9.33 -4.87
CA ASN A 104 20.96 -8.70 -5.61
C ASN A 104 22.35 -8.95 -4.99
N ILE A 105 22.44 -9.60 -3.83
CA ILE A 105 23.74 -9.85 -3.16
C ILE A 105 24.54 -10.88 -3.99
N PRO A 106 25.73 -10.52 -4.51
CA PRO A 106 26.57 -11.45 -5.26
C PRO A 106 27.24 -12.48 -4.33
N ASP A 107 27.40 -13.71 -4.79
CA ASP A 107 28.08 -14.84 -4.12
C ASP A 107 27.58 -15.19 -2.70
N ILE A 108 26.64 -16.14 -2.66
CA ILE A 108 25.91 -16.59 -1.48
C ILE A 108 26.62 -17.79 -0.86
N GLU A 109 27.51 -17.59 0.12
CA GLU A 109 28.09 -18.70 0.89
C GLU A 109 27.41 -18.91 2.25
N GLU A 110 27.07 -17.85 3.03
CA GLU A 110 26.37 -17.96 4.32
C GLU A 110 25.48 -16.74 4.62
N ASP A 111 24.33 -16.93 5.31
CA ASP A 111 23.29 -15.97 5.78
C ASP A 111 22.01 -15.65 4.94
N PRO A 112 21.99 -15.62 3.59
CA PRO A 112 20.82 -15.17 2.82
C PRO A 112 19.52 -15.93 3.08
N PRO A 113 19.50 -17.28 3.23
CA PRO A 113 18.27 -18.01 3.50
C PRO A 113 17.57 -17.56 4.79
N GLN A 114 18.35 -17.17 5.81
CA GLN A 114 17.80 -16.72 7.09
C GLN A 114 17.27 -15.29 7.01
N LEU A 115 17.94 -14.40 6.27
CA LEU A 115 17.45 -13.04 6.02
C LEU A 115 16.16 -13.05 5.21
N VAL A 116 16.10 -13.89 4.16
CA VAL A 116 14.89 -14.09 3.36
C VAL A 116 13.76 -14.62 4.23
N ALA A 117 14.01 -15.67 5.02
CA ALA A 117 13.01 -16.23 5.94
C ALA A 117 12.49 -15.18 6.92
N SER A 118 13.37 -14.34 7.48
CA SER A 118 13.00 -13.26 8.40
C SER A 118 12.13 -12.19 7.72
N ALA A 119 12.48 -11.79 6.51
CA ALA A 119 11.70 -10.83 5.73
C ALA A 119 10.28 -11.36 5.42
N TYR A 120 10.17 -12.63 5.01
CA TYR A 120 8.89 -13.27 4.76
C TYR A 120 8.07 -13.49 6.04
N ALA A 121 8.71 -13.81 7.17
CA ALA A 121 8.04 -13.93 8.46
C ALA A 121 7.43 -12.59 8.90
N LEU A 122 8.16 -11.48 8.77
CA LEU A 122 7.64 -10.14 9.05
C LEU A 122 6.49 -9.77 8.10
N MET A 123 6.59 -10.12 6.82
CA MET A 123 5.50 -9.88 5.86
C MET A 123 4.24 -10.70 6.19
N GLY A 124 4.41 -11.94 6.65
CA GLY A 124 3.33 -12.77 7.18
C GLY A 124 2.67 -12.14 8.41
N SER A 125 3.47 -11.72 9.40
CA SER A 125 2.97 -11.08 10.63
C SER A 125 2.20 -9.79 10.33
N LEU A 126 2.72 -8.95 9.43
CA LEU A 126 2.05 -7.72 9.00
C LEU A 126 0.69 -8.02 8.36
N THR A 127 0.63 -9.04 7.49
CA THR A 127 -0.59 -9.45 6.80
C THR A 127 -1.63 -9.98 7.79
N GLU A 128 -1.21 -10.86 8.71
CA GLU A 128 -2.08 -11.43 9.74
C GLU A 128 -2.66 -10.34 10.66
N LYS A 129 -1.82 -9.40 11.14
CA LYS A 129 -2.27 -8.26 11.95
C LYS A 129 -3.29 -7.40 11.20
N ALA A 130 -3.05 -7.14 9.92
CA ALA A 130 -3.96 -6.36 9.08
C ALA A 130 -5.31 -7.04 8.86
N GLU A 131 -5.33 -8.38 8.70
CA GLU A 131 -6.55 -9.18 8.58
C GLU A 131 -7.34 -9.22 9.87
N ASN A 132 -6.66 -9.44 11.01
CA ASN A 132 -7.28 -9.47 12.33
C ASN A 132 -7.95 -8.15 12.70
N MET A 133 -7.39 -7.01 12.27
CA MET A 133 -8.01 -5.69 12.48
C MET A 133 -9.18 -5.44 11.52
N GLN A 134 -9.10 -5.94 10.29
CA GLN A 134 -10.21 -5.84 9.34
C GLN A 134 -11.44 -6.63 9.82
N ALA A 135 -11.23 -7.84 10.36
CA ALA A 135 -12.31 -8.68 10.92
C ALA A 135 -13.02 -8.02 12.12
N LYS A 136 -12.29 -7.28 12.97
CA LYS A 136 -12.85 -6.55 14.12
C LYS A 136 -13.72 -5.34 13.73
N SER A 137 -13.49 -4.76 12.55
CA SER A 137 -14.25 -3.59 12.07
C SER A 137 -15.60 -3.93 11.44
N THR A 138 -15.84 -5.20 11.07
CA THR A 138 -17.04 -5.66 10.34
C THR A 138 -18.16 -6.20 11.24
N VAL A 139 -18.29 -5.71 12.48
CA VAL A 139 -19.46 -6.05 13.31
C VAL A 139 -20.71 -5.44 12.64
N PRO A 140 -21.74 -6.24 12.27
CA PRO A 140 -22.91 -5.73 11.59
C PRO A 140 -23.73 -4.85 12.54
N VAL A 141 -24.02 -3.63 12.11
CA VAL A 141 -25.06 -2.78 12.71
C VAL A 141 -26.37 -3.56 12.60
N GLN A 142 -26.89 -4.06 13.72
CA GLN A 142 -28.24 -4.58 13.75
C GLN A 142 -29.20 -3.42 13.55
N VAL A 143 -29.75 -3.32 12.34
CA VAL A 143 -30.91 -2.47 12.07
C VAL A 143 -32.09 -3.14 12.76
N SER A 144 -32.39 -2.70 13.99
CA SER A 144 -33.60 -3.08 14.69
C SER A 144 -34.79 -2.42 13.97
N CYS A 145 -35.38 -3.15 13.03
CA CYS A 145 -36.67 -2.85 12.44
C CYS A 145 -37.73 -2.96 13.54
N PHE A 146 -38.18 -1.83 14.09
CA PHE A 146 -39.36 -1.80 14.96
C PHE A 146 -40.57 -2.20 14.13
N SER A 147 -41.10 -3.39 14.40
CA SER A 147 -42.43 -3.79 13.97
C SER A 147 -43.47 -2.96 14.72
N SER A 148 -44.20 -2.12 14.00
CA SER A 148 -45.44 -1.52 14.47
C SER A 148 -46.57 -1.96 13.55
N ASP A 149 -47.12 -3.12 13.86
CA ASP A 149 -48.45 -3.52 13.44
C ASP A 149 -49.46 -2.76 14.31
N GLN A 150 -50.24 -1.85 13.73
CA GLN A 150 -51.57 -1.60 14.25
C GLN A 150 -52.54 -1.27 13.10
N THR A 151 -53.44 -2.22 12.93
CA THR A 151 -54.49 -2.28 11.93
C THR A 151 -55.71 -1.44 12.36
N GLN A 152 -56.43 -0.94 11.34
CA GLN A 152 -57.89 -0.77 11.24
C GLN A 152 -58.57 0.62 11.33
N ASN A 153 -59.14 0.96 10.15
CA ASN A 153 -60.54 1.35 9.86
C ASN A 153 -60.99 2.83 10.04
N PHE A 154 -61.37 3.48 8.93
CA PHE A 154 -62.75 3.70 8.44
C PHE A 154 -62.74 4.63 7.20
N ALA A 155 -63.17 4.13 6.03
CA ALA A 155 -64.35 4.53 5.23
C ALA A 155 -64.38 6.02 4.76
N THR A 156 -64.15 6.31 3.47
CA THR A 156 -65.15 6.48 2.36
C THR A 156 -65.97 7.77 2.42
N GLU A 157 -65.73 8.72 1.49
CA GLU A 157 -66.74 9.40 0.62
C GLU A 157 -66.08 10.50 -0.25
N ILE A 158 -66.03 10.34 -1.59
CA ILE A 158 -66.89 10.94 -2.64
C ILE A 158 -66.58 12.42 -3.00
N THR A 159 -65.90 12.56 -4.15
CA THR A 159 -66.20 13.40 -5.35
C THR A 159 -66.83 14.80 -5.22
N GLN A 160 -66.14 15.83 -5.75
CA GLN A 160 -66.59 16.81 -6.79
C GLN A 160 -65.50 17.90 -6.94
N ALA A 161 -64.76 17.98 -8.05
CA ALA A 161 -65.08 18.70 -9.30
C ALA A 161 -65.33 20.21 -9.14
N SER A 162 -64.36 21.05 -9.51
CA SER A 162 -64.49 22.17 -10.48
C SER A 162 -63.36 23.21 -10.34
N SER A 163 -62.51 23.30 -11.38
CA SER A 163 -61.87 24.56 -11.84
C SER A 163 -62.96 25.45 -12.47
N PRO A 164 -62.84 26.80 -12.65
CA PRO A 164 -61.68 27.47 -13.27
C PRO A 164 -61.38 28.97 -12.93
N VAL A 165 -60.18 29.42 -13.36
CA VAL A 165 -59.79 30.69 -14.03
C VAL A 165 -60.36 32.06 -13.59
N ALA A 166 -59.44 33.01 -13.28
CA ALA A 166 -59.35 34.44 -13.69
C ALA A 166 -58.72 35.30 -12.56
N ALA A 167 -57.54 35.91 -12.70
CA ALA A 167 -57.19 37.16 -13.40
C ALA A 167 -57.48 38.49 -12.61
N SER A 168 -56.57 39.45 -12.79
CA SER A 168 -56.49 40.86 -12.31
C SER A 168 -55.65 41.08 -11.04
N ALA A 169 -54.51 41.79 -11.05
CA ALA A 169 -54.16 43.16 -11.49
C ALA A 169 -54.43 44.24 -10.42
N SER A 170 -53.31 44.69 -9.80
CA SER A 170 -52.98 46.01 -9.19
C SER A 170 -53.89 46.61 -8.11
N PRO A 171 -53.30 47.38 -7.18
CA PRO A 171 -53.00 48.80 -7.43
C PRO A 171 -51.51 49.15 -7.45
#